data_AF-A0AB36GBI7-F1
#
_entry.id   AF-A0AB36GBI7-F1
#
_cell.length_a   1.000
_cell.length_b   1.000
_cell.length_c   1.000
_cell.angle_alpha   90.00
_cell.angle_beta   90.00
_cell.angle_gamma   90.00
#
_symmetry.space_group_name_H-M   'P 1'
#
loop_
_entity.id
_entity.type
_entity.pdbx_description
1 polymer ?
#
loop_
_entity_poly.entity_id
_entity_poly.type
_entity_poly.pdbx_seq_one_letter_code
_entity_poly.pdbx_strand_id
1 'polypeptide(L)'
;MLGIYLLIAALSFLALYFAVKKLTLNIDEQTLLEPIKMDVYPKFCDLIDEKIRQFKENVQNTNLALKNSDQKDEFLEKLGDLSRELTFIQTMNLSNKNDSIWQNELFSFLKELENLLLEYLEKGEEEAENLREFLMNEFEKLKG
;
A
#
# COMPACT_ATOMS: atom_id res chain seq x y z
N MET A 1 -12.22 -15.53 -17.80
CA MET A 1 -11.74 -14.14 -17.84
C MET A 1 -10.46 -14.10 -17.03
N LEU A 2 -9.32 -13.92 -17.69
CA LEU A 2 -8.00 -14.31 -17.15
C LEU A 2 -6.99 -13.16 -17.38
N GLY A 3 -7.44 -11.91 -17.27
CA GLY A 3 -6.74 -10.77 -17.87
C GLY A 3 -6.60 -9.49 -17.05
N ILE A 4 -7.07 -9.44 -15.79
CA ILE A 4 -6.88 -8.24 -14.93
C ILE A 4 -6.58 -8.69 -13.50
N TYR A 5 -5.59 -9.57 -13.35
CA TYR A 5 -5.13 -10.00 -12.03
C TYR A 5 -3.73 -9.43 -11.80
N LEU A 6 -3.55 -8.92 -10.58
CA LEU A 6 -2.35 -8.25 -10.06
C LEU A 6 -2.33 -6.79 -10.49
N LEU A 7 -2.13 -5.85 -9.56
CA LEU A 7 -1.20 -4.72 -9.74
C LEU A 7 -1.21 -3.69 -8.58
N ILE A 8 -1.87 -3.85 -7.41
CA ILE A 8 -1.65 -2.87 -6.31
C ILE A 8 -0.16 -2.87 -5.95
N ALA A 9 0.36 -4.05 -5.63
CA ALA A 9 1.75 -4.19 -5.22
C ALA A 9 2.69 -3.81 -6.38
N ALA A 10 2.45 -4.31 -7.59
CA ALA A 10 3.35 -4.09 -8.73
C ALA A 10 3.32 -2.65 -9.29
N LEU A 11 2.19 -1.92 -9.29
CA LEU A 11 2.15 -0.51 -9.72
C LEU A 11 2.64 0.46 -8.64
N SER A 12 2.31 0.22 -7.37
CA SER A 12 2.88 0.99 -6.26
C SER A 12 4.39 0.79 -6.18
N PHE A 13 4.86 -0.44 -6.41
CA PHE A 13 6.29 -0.77 -6.53
C PHE A 13 6.94 -0.18 -7.77
N LEU A 14 6.26 -0.08 -8.91
CA LEU A 14 6.76 0.63 -10.08
C LEU A 14 6.92 2.14 -9.79
N ALA A 15 5.96 2.75 -9.08
CA ALA A 15 6.07 4.15 -8.65
C ALA A 15 7.23 4.36 -7.66
N LEU A 16 7.45 3.43 -6.73
CA LEU A 16 8.59 3.40 -5.81
C LEU A 16 9.93 3.20 -6.55
N TYR A 17 9.97 2.26 -7.49
CA TYR A 17 11.13 1.88 -8.29
C TYR A 17 11.56 2.99 -9.26
N PHE A 18 10.62 3.63 -9.95
CA PHE A 18 10.92 4.74 -10.86
C PHE A 18 11.32 6.03 -10.13
N ALA A 19 10.87 6.25 -8.88
CA ALA A 19 11.35 7.35 -8.06
C ALA A 19 12.86 7.25 -7.80
N VAL A 20 13.37 6.03 -7.59
CA VAL A 20 14.81 5.77 -7.42
C VAL A 20 15.53 5.69 -8.78
N LYS A 21 14.87 5.20 -9.83
CA LYS A 21 15.52 4.89 -11.13
C LYS A 21 15.48 6.01 -12.18
N LYS A 22 14.79 7.14 -11.94
CA LYS A 22 14.89 8.35 -12.79
C LYS A 22 16.27 9.03 -12.73
N LEU A 23 17.26 8.35 -12.18
CA LEU A 23 18.68 8.72 -12.11
C LEU A 23 19.57 8.02 -13.16
N THR A 24 19.05 7.07 -13.94
CA THR A 24 19.89 6.23 -14.82
C THR A 24 19.77 6.54 -16.32
N LEU A 25 19.33 7.74 -16.69
CA LEU A 25 19.36 8.20 -18.09
C LEU A 25 19.87 9.66 -18.18
N ASN A 26 21.20 9.79 -18.26
CA ASN A 26 21.96 10.82 -18.97
C ASN A 26 21.47 12.29 -18.92
N ILE A 27 21.37 12.90 -17.74
CA ILE A 27 21.37 14.38 -17.63
C ILE A 27 22.12 14.77 -16.34
N ASP A 28 23.23 15.50 -16.50
CA ASP A 28 24.09 16.17 -15.50
C ASP A 28 24.05 15.65 -14.04
N GLU A 29 25.11 14.93 -13.67
CA GLU A 29 25.34 14.25 -12.38
C GLU A 29 25.31 15.16 -11.12
N GLN A 30 25.18 16.49 -11.25
CA GLN A 30 25.21 17.40 -10.10
C GLN A 30 23.84 17.97 -9.66
N THR A 31 22.74 17.65 -10.36
CA THR A 31 21.45 18.32 -10.08
C THR A 31 20.27 17.39 -9.75
N LEU A 32 20.44 16.07 -9.68
CA LEU A 32 19.29 15.13 -9.65
C LEU A 32 19.29 14.07 -8.54
N LEU A 33 20.03 14.27 -7.45
CA LEU A 33 19.90 13.47 -6.24
C LEU A 33 19.22 14.29 -5.15
N GLU A 34 17.97 14.72 -5.36
CA GLU A 34 17.16 15.01 -4.18
C GLU A 34 16.81 13.65 -3.56
N PRO A 35 17.32 13.33 -2.36
CA PRO A 35 16.85 12.13 -1.66
C PRO A 35 15.33 12.23 -1.56
N ILE A 36 14.63 11.11 -1.79
CA ILE A 36 13.22 11.01 -1.39
C ILE A 36 13.15 11.59 0.03
N LYS A 37 12.30 12.61 0.23
CA LYS A 37 12.22 13.28 1.53
C LYS A 37 12.05 12.18 2.58
N MET A 38 12.86 12.22 3.65
CA MET A 38 12.94 11.11 4.64
C MET A 38 11.57 10.72 5.24
N ASP A 39 10.57 11.58 5.11
CA ASP A 39 9.22 11.42 5.61
C ASP A 39 8.23 10.78 4.62
N VAL A 40 8.60 10.50 3.37
CA VAL A 40 7.67 9.93 2.36
C VAL A 40 7.17 8.56 2.75
N TYR A 41 8.04 7.61 3.14
CA TYR A 41 7.56 6.27 3.52
C TYR A 41 6.73 6.27 4.80
N PRO A 42 7.12 6.95 5.90
CA PRO A 42 6.26 7.09 7.06
C PRO A 42 4.88 7.66 6.72
N LYS A 43 4.82 8.74 5.92
CA LYS A 43 3.54 9.32 5.49
C LYS A 43 2.73 8.38 4.61
N PHE A 44 3.39 7.56 3.79
CA PHE A 44 2.72 6.56 2.97
C PHE A 44 2.15 5.42 3.82
N CYS A 45 2.85 4.98 4.86
CA CYS A 45 2.30 4.06 5.87
C CYS A 45 1.04 4.64 6.51
N ASP A 46 1.06 5.92 6.91
CA ASP A 46 -0.10 6.56 7.53
C ASP A 46 -1.35 6.54 6.62
N LEU A 47 -1.16 6.76 5.31
CA LEU A 47 -2.23 6.69 4.29
C LEU A 47 -2.78 5.28 4.10
N ILE A 48 -1.90 4.26 4.12
CA ILE A 48 -2.32 2.86 4.02
C ILE A 48 -3.12 2.48 5.28
N ASP A 49 -2.66 2.86 6.47
CA ASP A 49 -3.37 2.59 7.72
C ASP A 49 -4.73 3.30 7.80
N GLU A 50 -4.82 4.52 7.26
CA GLU A 50 -6.11 5.20 7.07
C GLU A 50 -7.08 4.36 6.22
N LYS A 51 -6.60 3.77 5.11
CA LYS A 51 -7.44 2.90 4.27
C LYS A 51 -7.85 1.61 4.98
N ILE A 52 -6.96 0.99 5.73
CA ILE A 52 -7.29 -0.18 6.56
C ILE A 52 -8.40 0.16 7.56
N ARG A 53 -8.30 1.32 8.23
CA ARG A 53 -9.36 1.81 9.13
C ARG A 53 -10.69 2.04 8.40
N GLN A 54 -10.67 2.65 7.22
CA GLN A 54 -11.87 2.83 6.40
C GLN A 54 -12.52 1.49 6.01
N PHE A 55 -11.72 0.47 5.65
CA PHE A 55 -12.25 -0.87 5.40
C PHE A 55 -12.93 -1.47 6.64
N LYS A 56 -12.30 -1.35 7.82
CA LYS A 56 -12.88 -1.82 9.09
C LYS A 56 -14.21 -1.14 9.39
N GLU A 57 -14.25 0.19 9.29
CA GLU A 57 -15.48 0.98 9.51
C GLU A 57 -16.58 0.59 8.52
N ASN A 58 -16.24 0.43 7.24
CA ASN A 58 -17.21 0.06 6.22
C ASN A 58 -17.77 -1.36 6.42
N VAL A 59 -16.95 -2.32 6.86
CA VAL A 59 -17.40 -3.66 7.23
C VAL A 59 -18.29 -3.63 8.48
N GLN A 60 -17.91 -2.84 9.49
CA GLN A 60 -18.69 -2.69 10.71
C GLN A 60 -20.07 -2.10 10.43
N ASN A 61 -20.12 -1.04 9.60
CA ASN A 61 -21.32 -0.32 9.21
C ASN A 61 -22.12 -1.02 8.10
N THR A 62 -21.67 -2.17 7.60
CA THR A 62 -22.33 -2.93 6.52
C THR A 62 -22.36 -2.18 5.17
N ASN A 63 -21.44 -1.23 4.97
CA ASN A 63 -21.21 -0.54 3.70
C ASN A 63 -20.43 -1.42 2.72
N LEU A 64 -19.69 -2.42 3.21
CA LEU A 64 -19.02 -3.44 2.41
C LEU A 64 -19.63 -4.81 2.69
N ALA A 65 -20.05 -5.48 1.61
CA ALA A 65 -20.58 -6.83 1.67
C ALA A 65 -19.45 -7.86 1.65
N LEU A 66 -19.55 -8.85 2.54
CA LEU A 66 -18.62 -9.97 2.63
C LEU A 66 -19.18 -11.14 1.85
N LYS A 67 -18.30 -11.91 1.21
CA LYS A 67 -18.69 -13.16 0.53
C LYS A 67 -19.34 -14.16 1.48
N ASN A 68 -18.92 -14.14 2.74
CA ASN A 68 -19.49 -14.91 3.83
C ASN A 68 -19.63 -14.02 5.06
N SER A 69 -20.87 -13.77 5.49
CA SER A 69 -21.18 -12.92 6.64
C SER A 69 -20.60 -13.45 7.95
N ASP A 70 -20.43 -14.77 8.07
CA ASP A 70 -19.96 -15.41 9.30
C ASP A 70 -18.45 -15.18 9.51
N GLN A 71 -17.74 -14.72 8.47
CA GLN A 71 -16.32 -14.39 8.52
C GLN A 71 -16.06 -12.91 8.85
N LYS A 72 -17.08 -12.15 9.25
CA LYS A 72 -16.93 -10.73 9.60
C LYS A 72 -15.89 -10.50 10.68
N ASP A 73 -15.94 -11.26 11.77
CA ASP A 73 -15.02 -11.07 12.89
C ASP A 73 -13.59 -11.45 12.51
N GLU A 74 -13.40 -12.54 11.76
CA GLU A 74 -12.10 -12.96 11.22
C GLU A 74 -11.51 -11.88 10.31
N PHE A 75 -12.30 -11.31 9.40
CA PHE A 75 -11.83 -10.27 8.51
C PHE A 75 -11.41 -9.00 9.26
N LEU A 76 -12.20 -8.58 10.26
CA LEU A 76 -11.89 -7.42 11.09
C LEU A 76 -10.63 -7.62 11.94
N GLU A 77 -10.40 -8.84 12.42
CA GLU A 77 -9.18 -9.22 13.14
C GLU A 77 -7.97 -9.13 12.22
N LYS A 78 -8.03 -9.73 11.01
CA LYS A 78 -6.94 -9.69 10.02
C LYS A 78 -6.61 -8.28 9.55
N LEU A 79 -7.61 -7.41 9.35
CA LEU A 79 -7.35 -5.99 9.10
C LEU A 79 -6.65 -5.31 10.29
N GLY A 80 -6.97 -5.71 11.51
CA GLY A 80 -6.27 -5.26 12.72
C GLY A 80 -4.82 -5.77 12.81
N ASP A 81 -4.57 -7.00 12.38
CA ASP A 81 -3.23 -7.58 12.28
C ASP A 81 -2.37 -6.79 11.28
N LEU A 82 -2.92 -6.51 10.09
CA LEU A 82 -2.25 -5.71 9.06
C LEU A 82 -1.90 -4.28 9.55
N SER A 83 -2.80 -3.58 10.25
CA SER A 83 -2.46 -2.28 10.86
C SER A 83 -1.26 -2.38 11.83
N ARG A 84 -1.20 -3.45 12.63
CA ARG A 84 -0.08 -3.67 13.57
C ARG A 84 1.22 -4.00 12.85
N GLU A 85 1.16 -4.81 11.81
CA GLU A 85 2.31 -5.13 10.96
C GLU A 85 2.85 -3.88 10.25
N LEU A 86 1.97 -3.05 9.69
CA LEU A 86 2.38 -1.79 9.05
C LEU A 86 3.08 -0.85 10.02
N THR A 87 2.56 -0.75 11.26
CA THR A 87 3.21 0.02 12.34
C THR A 87 4.60 -0.52 12.66
N PHE A 88 4.78 -1.85 12.63
CA PHE A 88 6.08 -2.48 12.83
C PHE A 88 7.04 -2.17 11.68
N ILE A 89 6.60 -2.30 10.41
CA ILE A 89 7.37 -1.93 9.22
C ILE A 89 7.83 -0.47 9.33
N GLN A 90 6.91 0.43 9.68
CA GLN A 90 7.20 1.85 9.85
C GLN A 90 8.29 2.04 10.92
N THR A 91 8.06 1.55 12.14
CA THR A 91 8.94 1.74 13.30
C THR A 91 10.34 1.18 13.08
N MET A 92 10.45 -0.03 12.54
CA MET A 92 11.74 -0.70 12.32
C MET A 92 12.57 -0.01 11.26
N ASN A 93 11.92 0.65 10.30
CA ASN A 93 12.61 1.32 9.20
C ASN A 93 12.72 2.83 9.37
N LEU A 94 12.17 3.44 10.43
CA LEU A 94 12.27 4.89 10.70
C LEU A 94 13.73 5.41 10.72
N SER A 95 14.67 4.62 11.23
CA SER A 95 16.10 4.95 11.24
C SER A 95 16.84 4.45 10.00
N ASN A 96 16.18 3.67 9.15
CA ASN A 96 16.72 3.04 7.96
C ASN A 96 16.48 3.92 6.73
N LYS A 97 17.54 4.47 6.16
CA LYS A 97 17.49 5.31 4.95
C LYS A 97 17.52 4.52 3.65
N ASN A 98 17.42 3.19 3.69
CA ASN A 98 17.49 2.36 2.52
C ASN A 98 16.11 2.17 1.89
N ASP A 99 15.89 2.89 0.79
CA ASP A 99 14.70 2.79 -0.04
C ASP A 99 14.34 1.36 -0.42
N SER A 100 15.31 0.53 -0.80
CA SER A 100 15.03 -0.84 -1.24
C SER A 100 14.43 -1.70 -0.13
N ILE A 101 14.79 -1.45 1.13
CA ILE A 101 14.23 -2.20 2.26
C ILE A 101 12.77 -1.78 2.46
N TRP A 102 12.50 -0.47 2.56
CA TRP A 102 11.15 0.06 2.65
C TRP A 102 10.24 -0.46 1.53
N GLN A 103 10.72 -0.43 0.29
CA GLN A 103 9.95 -0.83 -0.87
C GLN A 103 9.60 -2.33 -0.86
N ASN A 104 10.53 -3.18 -0.44
CA ASN A 104 10.29 -4.63 -0.38
C ASN A 104 9.28 -4.99 0.72
N GLU A 105 9.40 -4.37 1.89
CA GLU A 105 8.47 -4.57 3.01
C GLU A 105 7.06 -4.09 2.62
N LEU A 106 6.95 -2.86 2.09
CA LEU A 106 5.66 -2.29 1.68
C LEU A 106 5.03 -3.04 0.50
N PHE A 107 5.83 -3.54 -0.45
CA PHE A 107 5.32 -4.38 -1.53
C PHE A 107 4.69 -5.67 -0.99
N SER A 108 5.39 -6.34 -0.06
CA SER A 108 4.92 -7.57 0.55
C SER A 108 3.63 -7.32 1.35
N PHE A 109 3.62 -6.26 2.13
CA PHE A 109 2.45 -5.80 2.88
C PHE A 109 1.23 -5.53 1.99
N LEU A 110 1.40 -4.73 0.93
CA LEU A 110 0.32 -4.36 0.02
C LEU A 110 -0.26 -5.57 -0.73
N LYS A 111 0.59 -6.56 -1.04
CA LYS A 111 0.13 -7.82 -1.62
C LYS A 111 -0.74 -8.61 -0.65
N GLU A 112 -0.38 -8.62 0.63
CA GLU A 112 -1.19 -9.29 1.65
C GLU A 112 -2.54 -8.60 1.84
N LEU A 113 -2.55 -7.27 1.91
CA LEU A 113 -3.78 -6.48 1.96
C LEU A 113 -4.67 -6.74 0.73
N GLU A 114 -4.11 -6.73 -0.48
CA GLU A 114 -4.83 -7.04 -1.73
C GLU A 114 -5.47 -8.44 -1.65
N ASN A 115 -4.71 -9.46 -1.26
CA ASN A 115 -5.23 -10.82 -1.12
C ASN A 115 -6.36 -10.90 -0.10
N LEU A 116 -6.25 -10.18 1.01
CA LEU A 116 -7.27 -10.16 2.04
C LEU A 116 -8.58 -9.53 1.51
N LEU A 117 -8.51 -8.41 0.79
CA LEU A 117 -9.69 -7.81 0.17
C LEU A 117 -10.33 -8.77 -0.84
N LEU A 118 -9.51 -9.40 -1.69
CA LEU A 118 -9.96 -10.37 -2.68
C LEU A 118 -10.56 -11.62 -2.05
N GLU A 119 -10.10 -12.05 -0.88
CA GLU A 119 -10.62 -13.23 -0.19
C GLU A 119 -11.99 -12.97 0.43
N TYR A 120 -12.15 -11.87 1.17
CA TYR A 120 -13.31 -11.66 2.06
C TYR A 120 -14.45 -10.83 1.44
N LEU A 121 -14.17 -9.89 0.53
CA LEU A 121 -15.19 -8.96 0.02
C LEU A 121 -15.88 -9.46 -1.25
N GLU A 122 -17.20 -9.29 -1.35
CA GLU A 122 -17.95 -9.60 -2.57
C GLU A 122 -17.43 -8.81 -3.77
N LYS A 123 -17.15 -7.52 -3.54
CA LYS A 123 -16.58 -6.58 -4.51
C LYS A 123 -15.06 -6.41 -4.31
N GLY A 124 -14.36 -7.45 -3.85
CA GLY A 124 -12.93 -7.37 -3.51
C GLY A 124 -12.03 -6.87 -4.64
N GLU A 125 -12.34 -7.23 -5.89
CA GLU A 125 -11.59 -6.74 -7.06
C GLU A 125 -11.75 -5.22 -7.25
N GLU A 126 -12.98 -4.70 -7.09
CA GLU A 126 -13.28 -3.26 -7.20
C GLU A 126 -12.62 -2.47 -6.06
N GLU A 127 -12.66 -3.00 -4.83
CA GLU A 127 -12.02 -2.36 -3.67
C GLU A 127 -10.49 -2.37 -3.76
N ALA A 128 -9.90 -3.45 -4.29
CA ALA A 128 -8.47 -3.52 -4.57
C ALA A 128 -8.06 -2.52 -5.65
N GLU A 129 -8.86 -2.38 -6.71
CA GLU A 129 -8.65 -1.37 -7.75
C GLU A 129 -8.67 0.06 -7.17
N ASN A 130 -9.72 0.39 -6.42
CA ASN A 130 -9.89 1.70 -5.78
C ASN A 130 -8.73 2.02 -4.82
N LEU A 131 -8.30 1.03 -4.03
CA LEU A 131 -7.14 1.17 -3.15
C LEU A 131 -5.87 1.48 -3.94
N ARG A 132 -5.65 0.79 -5.07
CA ARG A 132 -4.49 1.03 -5.93
C ARG A 132 -4.45 2.46 -6.44
N GLU A 133 -5.53 2.91 -7.06
CA GLU A 133 -5.60 4.23 -7.67
C GLU A 133 -5.37 5.31 -6.62
N PHE A 134 -5.98 5.14 -5.44
CA PHE A 134 -5.75 6.03 -4.31
C PHE A 134 -4.28 6.07 -3.90
N LEU A 135 -3.66 4.92 -3.61
CA LEU A 135 -2.29 4.86 -3.12
C LEU A 135 -1.28 5.39 -4.15
N MET A 136 -1.49 5.11 -5.44
CA MET A 136 -0.66 5.64 -6.51
C MET A 136 -0.74 7.17 -6.55
N ASN A 137 -1.94 7.74 -6.50
CA ASN A 137 -2.15 9.18 -6.53
C ASN A 137 -1.56 9.88 -5.30
N GLU A 138 -1.77 9.34 -4.10
CA GLU A 138 -1.22 9.93 -2.88
C GLU A 138 0.31 9.81 -2.82
N PHE A 139 0.87 8.69 -3.29
CA PHE A 139 2.31 8.52 -3.35
C PHE A 139 2.99 9.53 -4.29
N GLU A 140 2.38 9.81 -5.45
CA GLU A 140 2.87 10.87 -6.36
C GLU A 140 2.83 12.26 -5.71
N LYS A 141 1.77 12.58 -4.93
CA LYS A 141 1.69 13.83 -4.17
C LYS A 141 2.77 13.94 -3.10
N LEU A 142 3.12 12.84 -2.43
CA LEU A 142 4.17 12.85 -1.41
C LEU A 142 5.58 13.12 -1.98
N LYS A 143 5.83 12.76 -3.24
CA LYS A 143 7.11 12.99 -3.91
C LYS A 143 7.35 14.45 -4.33
N GLY A 144 6.28 15.21 -4.58
CA GLY A 144 6.31 16.60 -5.05
C GLY A 144 6.05 17.61 -3.94
#